data_AF-A0ABD1YX39-F1
#
_entry.id   AF-A0ABD1YX39-F1
#
_cell.length_a   1.000
_cell.length_b   1.000
_cell.length_c   1.000
_cell.angle_alpha   90.00
_cell.angle_beta   90.00
_cell.angle_gamma   90.00
#
_symmetry.space_group_name_H-M   'P 1'
#
loop_
_entity.id
_entity.type
_entity.pdbx_description
1 polymer ?
#
loop_
_entity_poly.entity_id
_entity_poly.type
_entity_poly.pdbx_seq_one_letter_code
_entity_poly.pdbx_strand_id
1 'polypeptide(L)'
;MISGEPTDSHKVGVAEWEISREAKARANRVVVSIYVNPGQFAPGEDLSVYPRNLEGDLAKLEPMGVDAVFNPFDLYVRDQSDQDSGLIASDSNGSGHETWVRVERLEKPLCGVNRPMFFRGVATVVTKLFHIVEPDVAIFGKKDYQQFRVLCRMVRDLDFDIEMVGAPLLREQDGLAMSSRNVRLSAEERQKSSLLLTFITMCLALSIRLSLRAAEESVRKGERDASVLIQQVQKTITEAGGHIDYVEIAEQESLRPVITLNCPVVLAVAVRFGNVRLLDNVEI
;
A
#
# COMPACT_ATOMS: atom_id res chain seq x y z
N MET A 1 10.18 -1.79 -4.25
CA MET A 1 10.00 -0.48 -3.60
C MET A 1 9.47 -0.72 -2.21
N ILE A 2 10.33 -0.63 -1.20
CA ILE A 2 9.88 -0.59 0.18
C ILE A 2 9.49 0.86 0.45
N SER A 3 8.19 1.14 0.52
CA SER A 3 7.73 2.36 1.18
C SER A 3 7.97 2.15 2.68
N GLY A 4 9.20 2.47 3.10
CA GLY A 4 9.76 2.15 4.42
C GLY A 4 9.07 2.91 5.54
N GLU A 5 7.96 2.38 6.03
CA GLU A 5 7.41 2.83 7.29
C GLU A 5 8.17 2.18 8.47
N PRO A 6 8.23 2.82 9.65
CA PRO A 6 9.17 2.47 10.69
C PRO A 6 8.78 1.14 11.30
N THR A 7 9.67 0.16 11.23
CA THR A 7 9.54 -1.09 11.99
C THR A 7 10.62 -1.14 13.06
N ASP A 8 10.15 -1.24 14.31
CA ASP A 8 10.96 -1.43 15.51
C ASP A 8 11.80 -2.72 15.38
N SER A 9 13.02 -2.70 15.92
CA SER A 9 14.10 -3.68 15.72
C SER A 9 13.82 -5.13 16.15
N HIS A 10 12.61 -5.44 16.62
CA HIS A 10 12.23 -6.76 17.13
C HIS A 10 11.04 -7.42 16.41
N LYS A 11 10.43 -6.75 15.42
CA LYS A 11 9.45 -7.39 14.52
C LYS A 11 9.94 -7.25 13.09
N VAL A 12 10.43 -8.36 12.55
CA VAL A 12 10.79 -8.52 11.14
C VAL A 12 9.71 -7.84 10.28
N GLY A 13 10.11 -7.02 9.31
CA GLY A 13 9.22 -6.56 8.24
C GLY A 13 8.78 -7.77 7.43
N VAL A 14 7.67 -8.39 7.84
CA VAL A 14 7.25 -9.69 7.30
C VAL A 14 6.79 -9.53 5.84
N ALA A 15 6.23 -8.37 5.48
CA ALA A 15 5.81 -8.06 4.11
C ALA A 15 6.99 -8.09 3.12
N GLU A 16 8.15 -7.59 3.54
CA GLU A 16 9.40 -7.61 2.77
C GLU A 16 9.92 -9.04 2.59
N TRP A 17 9.64 -9.93 3.54
CA TRP A 17 10.04 -11.33 3.48
C TRP A 17 9.28 -12.10 2.40
N GLU A 18 7.95 -11.96 2.31
CA GLU A 18 7.17 -12.60 1.23
C GLU A 18 7.55 -12.06 -0.14
N ILE A 19 7.73 -10.74 -0.26
CA ILE A 19 8.16 -10.12 -1.51
C ILE A 19 9.51 -10.71 -1.95
N SER A 20 10.46 -10.83 -1.01
CA SER A 20 11.78 -11.41 -1.31
C SER A 20 11.71 -12.91 -1.61
N ARG A 21 10.81 -13.65 -0.95
CA ARG A 21 10.57 -15.07 -1.20
C ARG A 21 9.99 -15.31 -2.59
N GLU A 22 8.98 -14.55 -2.98
CA GLU A 22 8.41 -14.59 -4.33
C GLU A 22 9.45 -14.19 -5.38
N ALA A 23 10.34 -13.23 -5.07
CA ALA A 23 11.40 -12.80 -5.99
C ALA A 23 12.40 -13.92 -6.26
N LYS A 24 12.84 -14.61 -5.21
CA LYS A 24 13.78 -15.73 -5.34
C LYS A 24 13.20 -16.94 -6.08
N ALA A 25 11.89 -17.12 -6.04
CA ALA A 25 11.23 -18.19 -6.78
C ALA A 25 11.17 -17.92 -8.30
N ARG A 26 11.35 -16.67 -8.73
CA ARG A 26 11.08 -16.22 -10.10
C ARG A 26 12.27 -15.60 -10.81
N ALA A 27 13.28 -15.15 -10.08
CA ALA A 27 14.43 -14.45 -10.63
C ALA A 27 15.76 -15.03 -10.13
N ASN A 28 16.79 -14.93 -10.97
CA ASN A 28 18.15 -15.31 -10.58
C ASN A 28 18.81 -14.28 -9.66
N ARG A 29 18.37 -13.02 -9.75
CA ARG A 29 18.87 -11.88 -8.98
C ARG A 29 17.71 -11.08 -8.43
N VAL A 30 17.82 -10.64 -7.18
CA VAL A 30 16.81 -9.84 -6.50
C VAL A 30 17.40 -8.47 -6.17
N VAL A 31 16.76 -7.42 -6.70
CA VAL A 31 17.09 -6.03 -6.39
C VAL A 31 15.96 -5.40 -5.59
N VAL A 32 16.29 -4.78 -4.46
CA VAL A 32 15.32 -4.05 -3.64
C VAL A 32 15.60 -2.55 -3.72
N SER A 33 14.59 -1.78 -4.13
CA SER A 33 14.64 -0.32 -4.06
C SER A 33 14.12 0.22 -2.74
N ILE A 34 14.93 1.04 -2.06
CA ILE A 34 14.57 1.80 -0.86
C ILE A 34 14.63 3.28 -1.25
N TYR A 35 13.48 3.95 -1.29
CA TYR A 35 13.42 5.35 -1.65
C TYR A 35 12.13 5.97 -1.10
N VAL A 36 12.27 7.02 -0.29
CA VAL A 36 11.13 7.80 0.20
C VAL A 36 10.74 8.78 -0.89
N ASN A 37 9.78 8.37 -1.73
CA ASN A 37 9.33 9.15 -2.88
C ASN A 37 8.59 10.43 -2.46
N PRO A 38 9.17 11.63 -2.63
CA PRO A 38 8.49 12.86 -2.26
C PRO A 38 7.31 13.18 -3.18
N GLY A 39 7.28 12.66 -4.41
CA GLY A 39 6.25 12.97 -5.41
C GLY A 39 4.88 12.36 -5.12
N GLN A 40 4.80 11.45 -4.15
CA GLN A 40 3.56 10.84 -3.70
C GLN A 40 2.94 11.52 -2.46
N PHE A 41 3.62 12.54 -1.90
CA PHE A 41 3.16 13.28 -0.73
C PHE A 41 2.53 14.61 -1.16
N ALA A 42 1.44 15.00 -0.51
CA ALA A 42 0.88 16.34 -0.63
C ALA A 42 1.63 17.34 0.27
N PRO A 43 1.58 18.66 -0.03
CA PRO A 43 2.11 19.68 0.88
C PRO A 43 1.52 19.53 2.28
N GLY A 44 2.38 19.41 3.29
CA GLY A 44 1.97 19.20 4.68
C GLY A 44 1.74 17.75 5.09
N GLU A 45 1.87 16.76 4.19
CA GLU A 45 1.98 15.36 4.60
C GLU A 45 3.38 15.04 5.16
N ASP A 46 3.47 13.94 5.92
CA ASP A 46 4.58 13.52 6.78
C ASP A 46 5.92 13.18 6.07
N LEU A 47 6.31 13.86 4.99
CA LEU A 47 7.57 13.59 4.27
C LEU A 47 8.80 13.83 5.15
N SER A 48 8.80 14.91 5.94
CA SER A 48 9.94 15.32 6.79
C SER A 48 10.13 14.43 8.01
N VAL A 49 9.04 13.83 8.50
CA VAL A 49 9.03 12.93 9.66
C VAL A 49 8.96 11.45 9.25
N TYR A 50 9.02 11.17 7.94
CA TYR A 50 9.04 9.80 7.46
C TYR A 50 10.37 9.14 7.90
N PRO A 51 10.30 7.98 8.58
CA PRO A 51 11.46 7.35 9.17
C PRO A 51 12.43 6.87 8.08
N ARG A 52 13.72 7.00 8.38
CA ARG A 52 14.80 6.55 7.49
C ARG A 52 15.79 5.78 8.35
N ASN A 53 15.83 4.46 8.20
CA ASN A 53 16.77 3.61 8.91
C ASN A 53 17.36 2.58 7.95
N LEU A 54 18.23 3.07 7.05
CA LEU A 54 18.85 2.22 6.03
C LEU A 54 19.59 1.03 6.64
N GLU A 55 20.34 1.23 7.73
CA GLU A 55 21.05 0.14 8.40
C GLU A 55 20.10 -0.94 8.92
N GLY A 56 19.00 -0.54 9.55
CA GLY A 56 17.96 -1.46 10.01
C GLY A 56 17.24 -2.18 8.86
N ASP A 57 17.06 -1.51 7.73
CA ASP A 57 16.46 -2.12 6.53
C ASP A 57 17.42 -3.11 5.87
N LEU A 58 18.70 -2.78 5.73
CA LEU A 58 19.74 -3.67 5.22
C LEU A 58 19.87 -4.93 6.09
N ALA A 59 19.88 -4.78 7.42
CA ALA A 59 19.93 -5.91 8.36
C ALA A 59 18.72 -6.85 8.21
N LYS A 60 17.55 -6.34 7.79
CA LYS A 60 16.36 -7.16 7.50
C LYS A 60 16.47 -7.87 6.16
N LEU A 61 17.03 -7.23 5.14
CA LEU A 61 17.15 -7.76 3.79
C LEU A 61 18.28 -8.78 3.63
N GLU A 62 19.35 -8.65 4.41
CA GLU A 62 20.51 -9.56 4.39
C GLU A 62 20.11 -11.04 4.54
N PRO A 63 19.35 -11.47 5.58
CA PRO A 63 18.94 -12.88 5.70
C PRO A 63 17.95 -13.31 4.61
N MET A 64 17.31 -12.37 3.91
CA MET A 64 16.44 -12.66 2.78
C MET A 64 17.24 -12.95 1.51
N GLY A 65 18.56 -12.72 1.51
CA GLY A 65 19.50 -12.94 0.41
C GLY A 65 19.15 -12.15 -0.85
N VAL A 66 18.87 -10.87 -0.66
CA VAL A 66 18.78 -9.86 -1.72
C VAL A 66 20.18 -9.64 -2.33
N ASP A 67 20.29 -9.59 -3.65
CA ASP A 67 21.58 -9.44 -4.35
C ASP A 67 22.07 -7.99 -4.35
N ALA A 68 21.15 -7.02 -4.42
CA ALA A 68 21.49 -5.60 -4.39
C ALA A 68 20.38 -4.74 -3.78
N VAL A 69 20.77 -3.67 -3.11
CA VAL A 69 19.85 -2.62 -2.64
C VAL A 69 20.13 -1.34 -3.41
N PHE A 70 19.13 -0.85 -4.13
CA PHE A 70 19.16 0.43 -4.81
C PHE A 70 18.56 1.51 -3.91
N ASN A 71 19.41 2.36 -3.34
CA ASN A 71 19.03 3.44 -2.43
C ASN A 71 19.46 4.81 -2.99
N PRO A 72 18.77 5.34 -4.00
CA PRO A 72 19.11 6.64 -4.58
C PRO A 72 18.82 7.78 -3.59
N PHE A 73 19.68 8.80 -3.62
CA PHE A 73 19.48 10.00 -2.80
C PHE A 73 18.25 10.81 -3.26
N ASP A 74 18.15 11.06 -4.56
CA ASP A 74 16.97 11.65 -5.17
C ASP A 74 16.76 11.08 -6.59
N LEU A 75 15.50 10.93 -6.97
CA LEU A 75 15.07 10.55 -8.31
C LEU A 75 14.39 11.72 -9.03
N TYR A 76 14.37 12.92 -8.47
CA TYR A 76 13.78 14.09 -9.10
C TYR A 76 14.84 15.15 -9.41
N VAL A 77 14.64 15.88 -10.52
CA VAL A 77 15.41 17.07 -10.81
C VAL A 77 14.76 18.21 -10.03
N ARG A 78 15.53 18.90 -9.21
CA ARG A 78 15.08 20.02 -8.39
C ARG A 78 15.94 21.24 -8.66
N ASP A 79 15.31 22.41 -8.60
CA ASP A 79 16.06 23.66 -8.53
C ASP A 79 16.68 23.84 -7.13
N GLN A 80 17.78 24.59 -7.01
CA GLN A 80 18.48 24.76 -5.73
C GLN A 80 17.60 25.44 -4.67
N SER A 81 16.62 26.25 -5.09
CA SER A 81 15.66 26.92 -4.21
C SER A 81 14.57 26.00 -3.63
N ASP A 82 14.37 24.80 -4.20
CA ASP A 82 13.25 23.91 -3.86
C ASP A 82 13.64 22.68 -3.03
N GLN A 83 14.89 22.61 -2.57
CA GLN A 83 15.34 21.50 -1.73
C GLN A 83 14.61 21.46 -0.38
N ASP A 84 14.22 22.62 0.16
CA ASP A 84 13.57 22.74 1.47
C ASP A 84 12.04 22.76 1.41
N SER A 85 11.45 23.05 0.25
CA SER A 85 9.99 23.23 0.11
C SER A 85 9.22 21.90 0.04
N GLY A 86 9.92 20.79 -0.25
CA GLY A 86 9.30 19.48 -0.47
C GLY A 86 8.50 19.37 -1.77
N LEU A 87 8.38 20.47 -2.53
CA LEU A 87 7.74 20.49 -3.84
C LEU A 87 8.67 19.85 -4.88
N ILE A 88 8.10 19.11 -5.81
CA ILE A 88 8.83 18.44 -6.90
C ILE A 88 8.58 19.12 -8.25
N ALA A 89 7.46 19.84 -8.37
CA ALA A 89 7.05 20.45 -9.63
C ALA A 89 7.77 21.78 -9.86
N SER A 90 8.15 22.05 -11.11
CA SER A 90 8.60 23.37 -11.54
C SER A 90 7.42 24.36 -11.46
N ASP A 91 7.45 25.25 -10.48
CA ASP A 91 6.54 26.38 -10.39
C ASP A 91 7.15 27.57 -11.14
N SER A 92 6.87 27.57 -12.44
CA SER A 92 6.72 28.76 -13.28
C SER A 92 7.95 29.46 -13.86
N ASN A 93 9.20 29.03 -13.64
CA ASN A 93 10.37 29.43 -14.46
C ASN A 93 11.66 28.58 -14.23
N GLY A 94 11.58 27.47 -13.49
CA GLY A 94 12.74 26.71 -13.02
C GLY A 94 13.00 25.40 -13.77
N SER A 95 14.16 24.80 -13.49
CA SER A 95 14.63 23.52 -14.07
C SER A 95 14.08 22.27 -13.36
N GLY A 96 12.93 22.40 -12.68
CA GLY A 96 12.31 21.35 -11.86
C GLY A 96 11.72 20.17 -12.65
N HIS A 97 11.17 19.19 -11.95
CA HIS A 97 10.66 17.97 -12.58
C HIS A 97 9.32 18.19 -13.30
N GLU A 98 9.31 17.96 -14.62
CA GLU A 98 8.14 18.20 -15.48
C GLU A 98 7.42 16.92 -15.93
N THR A 99 8.14 15.79 -16.02
CA THR A 99 7.58 14.55 -16.60
C THR A 99 6.84 13.72 -15.56
N TRP A 100 5.55 13.52 -15.74
CA TRP A 100 4.71 12.72 -14.84
C TRP A 100 3.98 11.61 -15.58
N VAL A 101 3.82 10.47 -14.91
CA VAL A 101 3.01 9.33 -15.39
C VAL A 101 1.72 9.28 -14.59
N ARG A 102 0.58 9.16 -15.27
CA ARG A 102 -0.75 9.08 -14.66
C ARG A 102 -1.56 7.94 -15.25
N VAL A 103 -2.33 7.26 -14.40
CA VAL A 103 -3.27 6.21 -14.82
C VAL A 103 -4.68 6.74 -14.60
N GLU A 104 -5.18 7.47 -15.59
CA GLU A 104 -6.26 8.46 -15.43
C GLU A 104 -7.50 8.01 -14.67
N ARG A 105 -7.96 6.76 -14.89
CA ARG A 105 -9.21 6.26 -14.31
C ARG A 105 -8.99 5.50 -13.01
N LEU A 106 -7.98 4.63 -12.96
CA LEU A 106 -7.72 3.76 -11.80
C LEU A 106 -7.21 4.53 -10.58
N GLU A 107 -6.59 5.70 -10.78
CA GLU A 107 -6.09 6.52 -9.69
C GLU A 107 -7.14 7.35 -8.94
N LYS A 108 -8.37 7.47 -9.49
CA LYS A 108 -9.42 8.36 -8.97
C LYS A 108 -10.29 7.78 -7.83
N PRO A 109 -10.79 6.53 -7.89
CA PRO A 109 -11.68 6.00 -6.85
C PRO A 109 -10.91 5.62 -5.57
N LEU A 110 -11.62 5.10 -4.56
CA LEU A 110 -11.04 4.53 -3.34
C LEU A 110 -10.06 5.50 -2.63
N CYS A 111 -8.80 5.09 -2.43
CA CYS A 111 -7.77 5.91 -1.80
C CYS A 111 -7.45 7.18 -2.61
N GLY A 112 -7.72 7.18 -3.91
CA GLY A 112 -7.49 8.31 -4.81
C GLY A 112 -8.29 9.55 -4.47
N VAL A 113 -9.52 9.36 -3.95
CA VAL A 113 -10.42 10.46 -3.56
C VAL A 113 -9.78 11.39 -2.54
N ASN A 114 -9.09 10.81 -1.56
CA ASN A 114 -8.44 11.55 -0.47
C ASN A 114 -6.96 11.83 -0.72
N ARG A 115 -6.39 11.29 -1.80
CA ARG A 115 -4.94 11.36 -2.09
C ARG A 115 -4.69 11.63 -3.59
N PRO A 116 -5.15 12.78 -4.12
CA PRO A 116 -5.20 13.04 -5.56
C PRO A 116 -3.84 13.05 -6.27
N MET A 117 -2.74 13.24 -5.53
CA MET A 117 -1.38 13.24 -6.08
C MET A 117 -0.61 11.93 -5.87
N PHE A 118 -1.11 11.04 -4.99
CA PHE A 118 -0.36 9.86 -4.53
C PHE A 118 0.00 8.93 -5.69
N PHE A 119 -0.99 8.50 -6.47
CA PHE A 119 -0.77 7.52 -7.54
C PHE A 119 0.02 8.07 -8.72
N ARG A 120 -0.08 9.38 -9.02
CA ARG A 120 0.80 10.03 -10.00
C ARG A 120 2.26 9.93 -9.55
N GLY A 121 2.52 10.25 -8.28
CA GLY A 121 3.85 10.12 -7.67
C GLY A 121 4.38 8.69 -7.76
N VAL A 122 3.56 7.72 -7.36
CA VAL A 122 3.91 6.28 -7.38
C VAL A 122 4.18 5.79 -8.81
N ALA A 123 3.28 6.03 -9.76
CA ALA A 123 3.46 5.61 -11.15
C ALA A 123 4.73 6.22 -11.76
N THR A 124 4.99 7.50 -11.49
CA THR A 124 6.17 8.20 -12.00
C THR A 124 7.46 7.58 -11.45
N VAL A 125 7.57 7.41 -10.13
CA VAL A 125 8.81 6.86 -9.54
C VAL A 125 9.03 5.40 -9.93
N VAL A 126 7.97 4.58 -10.03
CA VAL A 126 8.10 3.18 -10.44
C VAL A 126 8.50 3.08 -11.91
N THR A 127 7.95 3.93 -12.78
CA THR A 127 8.41 4.04 -14.18
C THR A 127 9.90 4.32 -14.26
N LYS A 128 10.40 5.29 -13.47
CA LYS A 128 11.84 5.60 -13.41
C LYS A 128 12.66 4.42 -12.93
N LEU A 129 12.19 3.70 -11.90
CA LEU A 129 12.87 2.51 -11.40
C LEU A 129 12.92 1.39 -12.44
N PHE A 130 11.84 1.17 -13.19
CA PHE A 130 11.82 0.17 -14.26
C PHE A 130 12.79 0.50 -15.39
N HIS A 131 12.95 1.78 -15.73
CA HIS A 131 13.99 2.21 -16.69
C HIS A 131 15.42 2.07 -16.16
N ILE A 132 15.65 2.14 -14.84
CA ILE A 132 16.99 2.06 -14.25
C ILE A 132 17.40 0.60 -14.01
N VAL A 133 16.47 -0.20 -13.49
CA VAL A 133 16.73 -1.58 -13.05
C VAL A 133 16.48 -2.59 -14.17
N GLU A 134 15.58 -2.26 -15.12
CA GLU A 134 15.16 -3.14 -16.23
C GLU A 134 14.80 -4.56 -15.77
N PRO A 135 13.87 -4.74 -14.81
CA PRO A 135 13.58 -6.05 -14.25
C PRO A 135 12.69 -6.89 -15.18
N ASP A 136 12.94 -8.19 -15.29
CA ASP A 136 12.01 -9.11 -15.98
C ASP A 136 10.71 -9.31 -15.18
N VAL A 137 10.80 -9.26 -13.85
CA VAL A 137 9.69 -9.49 -12.91
C VAL A 137 9.70 -8.41 -11.82
N ALA A 138 8.55 -7.80 -11.56
CA ALA A 138 8.39 -6.83 -10.50
C ALA A 138 7.32 -7.24 -9.49
N ILE A 139 7.70 -7.30 -8.21
CA ILE A 139 6.83 -7.78 -7.12
C ILE A 139 6.38 -6.64 -6.22
N PHE A 140 5.07 -6.57 -5.99
CA PHE A 140 4.44 -5.60 -5.09
C PHE A 140 3.45 -6.31 -4.17
N GLY A 141 3.33 -5.86 -2.92
CA GLY A 141 2.32 -6.38 -1.99
C GLY A 141 0.91 -5.98 -2.38
N LYS A 142 -0.04 -6.93 -2.36
CA LYS A 142 -1.47 -6.68 -2.64
C LYS A 142 -2.21 -5.93 -1.52
N LYS A 143 -1.54 -5.61 -0.41
CA LYS A 143 -2.13 -4.83 0.69
C LYS A 143 -2.65 -3.48 0.21
N ASP A 144 -1.86 -2.76 -0.57
CA ASP A 144 -2.29 -1.57 -1.28
C ASP A 144 -2.80 -1.97 -2.66
N TYR A 145 -3.96 -2.65 -2.70
CA TYR A 145 -4.50 -3.28 -3.91
C TYR A 145 -4.62 -2.31 -5.09
N GLN A 146 -5.13 -1.09 -4.83
CA GLN A 146 -5.26 -0.05 -5.85
C GLN A 146 -3.89 0.35 -6.43
N GLN A 147 -2.85 0.42 -5.61
CA GLN A 147 -1.49 0.71 -6.08
C GLN A 147 -1.01 -0.40 -7.03
N PHE A 148 -1.15 -1.66 -6.63
CA PHE A 148 -0.80 -2.79 -7.48
C PHE A 148 -1.54 -2.73 -8.82
N ARG A 149 -2.86 -2.48 -8.82
CA ARG A 149 -3.64 -2.35 -10.06
C ARG A 149 -3.24 -1.17 -10.95
N VAL A 150 -2.93 -0.02 -10.34
CA VAL A 150 -2.41 1.16 -11.07
C VAL A 150 -1.10 0.80 -11.77
N LEU A 151 -0.17 0.12 -11.07
CA LEU A 151 1.11 -0.28 -11.65
C LEU A 151 0.96 -1.36 -12.73
N CYS A 152 0.08 -2.34 -12.55
CA CYS A 152 -0.23 -3.32 -13.60
C CYS A 152 -0.79 -2.65 -14.86
N ARG A 153 -1.67 -1.64 -14.69
CA ARG A 153 -2.20 -0.88 -15.83
C ARG A 153 -1.11 -0.08 -16.51
N MET A 154 -0.26 0.58 -15.75
CA MET A 154 0.88 1.35 -16.26
C MET A 154 1.82 0.48 -17.08
N VAL A 155 2.19 -0.71 -16.57
CA VAL A 155 3.04 -1.67 -17.30
C VAL A 155 2.42 -2.08 -18.63
N ARG A 156 1.13 -2.43 -18.61
CA ARG A 156 0.38 -2.79 -19.84
C ARG A 156 0.31 -1.63 -20.84
N ASP A 157 -0.03 -0.43 -20.38
CA ASP A 157 -0.34 0.71 -21.26
C ASP A 157 0.92 1.38 -21.83
N LEU A 158 2.07 1.20 -21.18
CA LEU A 158 3.37 1.72 -21.62
C LEU A 158 4.27 0.64 -22.23
N ASP A 159 3.70 -0.53 -22.56
CA ASP A 159 4.39 -1.64 -23.24
C ASP A 159 5.67 -2.11 -22.53
N PHE A 160 5.68 -2.10 -21.19
CA PHE A 160 6.78 -2.66 -20.41
C PHE A 160 6.76 -4.19 -20.51
N ASP A 161 7.89 -4.79 -20.90
CA ASP A 161 8.11 -6.23 -20.89
C ASP A 161 8.47 -6.71 -19.47
N ILE A 162 7.54 -6.54 -18.54
CA ILE A 162 7.73 -6.81 -17.10
C ILE A 162 6.57 -7.64 -16.58
N GLU A 163 6.85 -8.81 -16.00
CA GLU A 163 5.85 -9.61 -15.29
C GLU A 163 5.51 -8.95 -13.94
N MET A 164 4.25 -8.54 -13.78
CA MET A 164 3.76 -7.96 -12.52
C MET A 164 3.23 -9.04 -11.58
N VAL A 165 3.89 -9.22 -10.43
CA VAL A 165 3.54 -10.24 -9.44
C VAL A 165 3.02 -9.59 -8.15
N GLY A 166 1.80 -9.96 -7.75
CA GLY A 166 1.20 -9.49 -6.51
C GLY A 166 1.49 -10.43 -5.35
N ALA A 167 2.37 -10.04 -4.43
CA ALA A 167 2.62 -10.79 -3.19
C ALA A 167 1.39 -10.73 -2.27
N PRO A 168 0.96 -11.86 -1.68
CA PRO A 168 -0.25 -11.92 -0.86
C PRO A 168 -0.15 -11.03 0.38
N LEU A 169 -1.30 -10.61 0.90
CA LEU A 169 -1.36 -9.89 2.19
C LEU A 169 -0.92 -10.84 3.29
N LEU A 170 0.16 -10.48 3.97
CA LEU A 170 0.53 -11.14 5.22
C LEU A 170 -0.32 -10.66 6.37
N ARG A 171 -0.60 -11.59 7.27
CA ARG A 171 -1.47 -11.38 8.42
C ARG A 171 -0.75 -11.80 9.69
N GLU A 172 -0.93 -11.04 10.75
CA GLU A 172 -0.53 -11.42 12.11
C GLU A 172 -1.27 -12.69 12.53
N GLN A 173 -0.84 -13.33 13.64
CA GLN A 173 -1.44 -14.59 14.10
C GLN A 173 -2.95 -14.48 14.37
N ASP A 174 -3.41 -13.28 14.72
CA ASP A 174 -4.82 -12.95 14.92
C ASP A 174 -5.59 -12.70 13.60
N GLY A 175 -4.90 -12.60 12.45
CA GLY A 175 -5.49 -12.37 11.14
C GLY A 175 -5.46 -10.92 10.64
N LEU A 176 -4.95 -9.98 11.45
CA LEU A 176 -4.81 -8.57 11.06
C LEU A 176 -3.79 -8.42 9.92
N ALA A 177 -4.15 -7.70 8.85
CA ALA A 177 -3.20 -7.36 7.80
C ALA A 177 -1.99 -6.61 8.39
N MET A 178 -0.79 -7.15 8.15
CA MET A 178 0.43 -6.60 8.71
C MET A 178 0.70 -5.20 8.17
N SER A 179 0.92 -4.25 9.08
CA SER A 179 1.26 -2.88 8.76
C SER A 179 2.30 -2.36 9.73
N SER A 180 3.30 -1.67 9.22
CA SER A 180 4.15 -0.75 9.97
C SER A 180 3.35 0.31 10.74
N ARG A 181 2.17 0.72 10.26
CA ARG A 181 1.22 1.55 11.06
C ARG A 181 0.71 0.84 12.31
N ASN A 182 0.79 -0.49 12.38
CA ASN A 182 0.49 -1.24 13.61
C ASN A 182 1.51 -0.90 14.72
N VAL A 183 2.69 -0.36 14.38
CA VAL A 183 3.66 0.12 15.37
C VAL A 183 3.22 1.44 16.00
N ARG A 184 2.58 2.35 15.23
CA ARG A 184 1.95 3.57 15.76
C ARG A 184 0.79 3.26 16.71
N LEU A 185 0.15 2.09 16.57
CA LEU A 185 -0.79 1.55 17.58
C LEU A 185 -0.13 1.20 18.92
N SER A 186 1.21 1.18 18.99
CA SER A 186 1.96 0.59 20.09
C SER A 186 2.96 1.51 20.80
N ALA A 187 3.24 2.73 20.30
CA ALA A 187 4.32 3.57 20.87
C ALA A 187 3.82 4.82 21.62
N GLU A 188 2.95 5.64 21.03
CA GLU A 188 2.58 6.95 21.62
C GLU A 188 1.58 6.85 22.79
N GLU A 189 0.77 5.80 22.85
CA GLU A 189 -0.21 5.64 23.94
C GLU A 189 0.33 4.82 25.12
N ARG A 190 1.50 4.17 24.94
CA ARG A 190 2.05 3.13 25.85
C ARG A 190 2.35 3.62 27.27
N GLN A 191 2.52 4.93 27.47
CA GLN A 191 3.06 5.41 28.74
C GLN A 191 2.01 5.64 29.84
N LYS A 192 0.70 5.75 29.55
CA LYS A 192 -0.30 5.98 30.62
C LYS A 192 -1.64 5.24 30.56
N SER A 193 -2.06 4.55 29.49
CA SER A 193 -3.34 3.79 29.48
C SER A 193 -3.50 2.67 28.42
N SER A 194 -2.42 2.22 27.75
CA SER A 194 -2.53 1.65 26.38
C SER A 194 -2.68 0.14 26.19
N LEU A 195 -2.48 -0.74 27.19
CA LEU A 195 -2.68 -2.18 26.91
C LEU A 195 -4.12 -2.50 26.49
N LEU A 196 -5.10 -1.83 27.11
CA LEU A 196 -6.51 -1.94 26.75
C LEU A 196 -6.79 -1.28 25.39
N LEU A 197 -6.22 -0.12 25.09
CA LEU A 197 -6.45 0.58 23.82
C LEU A 197 -5.81 -0.15 22.62
N THR A 198 -4.63 -0.74 22.80
CA THR A 198 -3.97 -1.57 21.80
C THR A 198 -4.72 -2.89 21.61
N PHE A 199 -5.19 -3.52 22.69
CA PHE A 199 -6.03 -4.73 22.61
C PHE A 199 -7.37 -4.44 21.93
N ILE A 200 -8.03 -3.35 22.30
CA ILE A 200 -9.25 -2.86 21.64
C ILE A 200 -8.94 -2.67 20.17
N THR A 201 -7.94 -1.86 19.80
CA THR A 201 -7.66 -1.58 18.38
C THR A 201 -7.30 -2.84 17.58
N MET A 202 -6.65 -3.85 18.18
CA MET A 202 -6.47 -5.16 17.55
C MET A 202 -7.80 -5.92 17.38
N CYS A 203 -8.65 -5.98 18.41
CA CYS A 203 -10.00 -6.54 18.30
C CYS A 203 -10.86 -5.81 17.25
N LEU A 204 -10.66 -4.50 17.14
CA LEU A 204 -11.33 -3.64 16.18
C LEU A 204 -10.81 -3.88 14.76
N ALA A 205 -9.51 -4.05 14.58
CA ALA A 205 -8.92 -4.39 13.30
C ALA A 205 -9.27 -5.83 12.89
N LEU A 206 -9.45 -6.73 13.85
CA LEU A 206 -10.00 -8.07 13.63
C LEU A 206 -11.45 -8.04 13.11
N SER A 207 -12.24 -7.01 13.46
CA SER A 207 -13.58 -6.83 12.91
C SER A 207 -13.56 -6.63 11.38
N ILE A 208 -12.50 -6.01 10.84
CA ILE A 208 -12.29 -5.90 9.39
C ILE A 208 -12.11 -7.30 8.81
N ARG A 209 -11.23 -8.13 9.38
CA ARG A 209 -11.04 -9.48 8.82
C ARG A 209 -12.27 -10.38 8.99
N LEU A 210 -12.94 -10.32 10.14
CA LEU A 210 -14.16 -11.10 10.39
C LEU A 210 -15.26 -10.73 9.40
N SER A 211 -15.45 -9.43 9.14
CA SER A 211 -16.42 -8.98 8.15
C SER A 211 -16.07 -9.42 6.73
N LEU A 212 -14.80 -9.30 6.33
CA LEU A 212 -14.33 -9.80 5.03
C LEU A 212 -14.56 -11.32 4.88
N ARG A 213 -14.23 -12.12 5.91
CA ARG A 213 -14.48 -13.57 5.89
C ARG A 213 -15.97 -13.91 5.82
N ALA A 214 -16.79 -13.17 6.56
CA ALA A 214 -18.23 -13.37 6.56
C ALA A 214 -18.83 -13.05 5.18
N ALA A 215 -18.31 -12.03 4.49
CA ALA A 215 -18.68 -11.73 3.11
C ALA A 215 -18.23 -12.84 2.13
N GLU A 216 -16.99 -13.33 2.23
CA GLU A 216 -16.51 -14.48 1.44
C GLU A 216 -17.42 -15.71 1.62
N GLU A 217 -17.85 -15.98 2.87
CA GLU A 217 -18.73 -17.10 3.18
C GLU A 217 -20.16 -16.89 2.66
N SER A 218 -20.71 -15.68 2.76
CA SER A 218 -22.00 -15.32 2.15
C SER A 218 -21.98 -15.56 0.64
N VAL A 219 -20.89 -15.18 -0.04
CA VAL A 219 -20.72 -15.46 -1.47
C VAL A 219 -20.64 -16.97 -1.74
N ARG A 220 -19.92 -17.74 -0.90
CA ARG A 220 -19.90 -19.20 -1.03
C ARG A 220 -21.29 -19.83 -0.85
N LYS A 221 -22.17 -19.22 -0.05
CA LYS A 221 -23.57 -19.63 0.17
C LYS A 221 -24.53 -19.18 -0.93
N GLY A 222 -24.06 -18.41 -1.91
CA GLY A 222 -24.86 -17.99 -3.07
C GLY A 222 -25.24 -16.52 -3.10
N GLU A 223 -24.84 -15.71 -2.10
CA GLU A 223 -25.05 -14.27 -2.16
C GLU A 223 -24.25 -13.66 -3.32
N ARG A 224 -24.86 -12.79 -4.11
CA ARG A 224 -24.26 -12.15 -5.28
C ARG A 224 -24.54 -10.66 -5.35
N ASP A 225 -25.41 -10.13 -4.48
CA ASP A 225 -25.69 -8.70 -4.40
C ASP A 225 -24.58 -7.98 -3.64
N ALA A 226 -23.88 -7.08 -4.32
CA ALA A 226 -22.78 -6.33 -3.72
C ALA A 226 -23.25 -5.45 -2.55
N SER A 227 -24.47 -4.90 -2.61
CA SER A 227 -25.00 -4.02 -1.58
C SER A 227 -25.23 -4.75 -0.25
N VAL A 228 -25.69 -6.01 -0.32
CA VAL A 228 -25.89 -6.87 0.86
C VAL A 228 -24.55 -7.14 1.56
N LEU A 229 -23.52 -7.50 0.79
CA LEU A 229 -22.18 -7.78 1.31
C LEU A 229 -21.53 -6.53 1.90
N ILE A 230 -21.66 -5.38 1.23
CA ILE A 230 -21.16 -4.09 1.73
C ILE A 230 -21.84 -3.74 3.05
N GLN A 231 -23.16 -3.86 3.14
CA GLN A 231 -23.90 -3.56 4.37
C GLN A 231 -23.50 -4.50 5.52
N GLN A 232 -23.31 -5.78 5.25
CA GLN A 232 -22.82 -6.75 6.23
C GLN A 232 -21.48 -6.31 6.82
N VAL A 233 -20.55 -5.89 5.96
CA VAL A 233 -19.22 -5.43 6.37
C VAL A 233 -19.29 -4.11 7.14
N GLN A 234 -20.04 -3.14 6.63
CA GLN A 234 -20.24 -1.84 7.27
C GLN A 234 -20.84 -1.99 8.68
N LYS A 235 -21.81 -2.88 8.85
CA LYS A 235 -22.45 -3.14 10.13
C LYS A 235 -21.44 -3.65 11.15
N THR A 236 -20.68 -4.70 10.82
CA THR A 236 -19.69 -5.29 11.73
C THR A 236 -18.61 -4.28 12.14
N ILE A 237 -18.12 -3.46 11.20
CA ILE A 237 -17.09 -2.46 11.50
C ILE A 237 -17.66 -1.33 12.37
N THR A 238 -18.86 -0.85 12.07
CA THR A 238 -19.53 0.21 12.84
C THR A 238 -19.85 -0.24 14.26
N GLU A 239 -20.33 -1.48 14.44
CA GLU A 239 -20.60 -2.08 15.76
C GLU A 239 -19.31 -2.23 16.60
N ALA A 240 -18.16 -2.40 15.94
CA ALA A 240 -16.86 -2.38 16.57
C ALA A 240 -16.37 -0.93 16.87
N GLY A 241 -17.10 0.11 16.48
CA GLY A 241 -16.71 1.51 16.70
C GLY A 241 -15.70 2.04 15.67
N GLY A 242 -15.62 1.42 14.49
CA GLY A 242 -14.79 1.88 13.39
C GLY A 242 -15.46 2.97 12.59
N HIS A 243 -14.69 4.01 12.24
CA HIS A 243 -15.13 5.04 11.32
C HIS A 243 -14.74 4.67 9.90
N ILE A 244 -15.71 4.26 9.09
CA ILE A 244 -15.49 3.79 7.72
C ILE A 244 -15.15 5.00 6.81
N ASP A 245 -14.03 4.91 6.10
CA ASP A 245 -13.73 5.80 4.97
C ASP A 245 -14.40 5.27 3.70
N TYR A 246 -14.23 3.97 3.43
CA TYR A 246 -14.96 3.27 2.37
C TYR A 246 -15.05 1.77 2.65
N VAL A 247 -16.10 1.15 2.13
CA VAL A 247 -16.26 -0.29 1.92
C VAL A 247 -16.81 -0.43 0.50
N GLU A 248 -16.05 -1.02 -0.40
CA GLU A 248 -16.40 -1.08 -1.82
C GLU A 248 -16.11 -2.47 -2.39
N ILE A 249 -17.00 -2.95 -3.25
CA ILE A 249 -16.78 -4.14 -4.06
C ILE A 249 -16.61 -3.70 -5.51
N ALA A 250 -15.46 -4.07 -6.08
CA ALA A 250 -15.11 -3.67 -7.42
C ALA A 250 -14.55 -4.86 -8.22
N GLU A 251 -14.67 -4.83 -9.54
CA GLU A 251 -14.04 -5.80 -10.42
C GLU A 251 -12.51 -5.71 -10.29
N GLN A 252 -11.83 -6.85 -10.14
CA GLN A 252 -10.41 -6.90 -9.73
C GLN A 252 -9.51 -6.08 -10.64
N GLU A 253 -9.80 -5.98 -11.94
CA GLU A 253 -8.94 -5.33 -12.91
C GLU A 253 -9.10 -3.84 -13.12
N SER A 254 -10.34 -3.43 -13.23
CA SER A 254 -10.73 -2.07 -13.54
C SER A 254 -11.02 -1.27 -12.28
N LEU A 255 -11.12 -1.93 -11.12
CA LEU A 255 -11.61 -1.37 -9.87
C LEU A 255 -12.91 -0.57 -10.07
N ARG A 256 -13.75 -1.02 -11.01
CA ARG A 256 -15.07 -0.44 -11.22
C ARG A 256 -16.04 -1.07 -10.24
N PRO A 257 -16.90 -0.27 -9.58
CA PRO A 257 -17.94 -0.80 -8.73
C PRO A 257 -18.80 -1.81 -9.49
N VAL A 258 -19.18 -2.88 -8.81
CA VAL A 258 -20.13 -3.87 -9.34
C VAL A 258 -21.40 -3.87 -8.49
N ILE A 259 -22.53 -4.14 -9.13
CA ILE A 259 -23.82 -4.32 -8.44
C ILE A 259 -24.03 -5.80 -8.11
N THR A 260 -23.56 -6.69 -9.00
CA THR A 260 -23.69 -8.14 -8.86
C THR A 260 -22.35 -8.81 -9.11
N LEU A 261 -22.00 -9.78 -8.28
CA LEU A 261 -20.73 -10.52 -8.35
C LEU A 261 -20.79 -11.60 -9.45
N ASN A 262 -20.64 -11.18 -10.71
CA ASN A 262 -20.63 -12.06 -11.89
C ASN A 262 -19.24 -12.22 -12.53
N CYS A 263 -18.21 -11.68 -11.88
CA CYS A 263 -16.81 -11.70 -12.29
C CYS A 263 -15.92 -11.74 -11.04
N PRO A 264 -14.61 -11.99 -11.17
CA PRO A 264 -13.67 -11.84 -10.06
C PRO A 264 -13.71 -10.42 -9.50
N VAL A 265 -13.91 -10.31 -8.19
CA VAL A 265 -14.06 -9.02 -7.51
C VAL A 265 -13.08 -8.89 -6.35
N VAL A 266 -12.84 -7.65 -5.94
CA VAL A 266 -12.13 -7.32 -4.70
C VAL A 266 -13.09 -6.54 -3.81
N LEU A 267 -13.22 -6.98 -2.57
CA LEU A 267 -13.86 -6.23 -1.50
C LEU A 267 -12.74 -5.49 -0.75
N ALA A 268 -12.72 -4.16 -0.89
CA ALA A 268 -11.70 -3.29 -0.32
C ALA A 268 -12.29 -2.42 0.81
N VAL A 269 -11.52 -2.26 1.88
CA VAL A 269 -11.96 -1.57 3.09
C VAL A 269 -10.89 -0.59 3.55
N ALA A 270 -11.33 0.62 3.90
CA ALA A 270 -10.55 1.60 4.64
C ALA A 270 -11.33 2.09 5.86
N VAL A 271 -10.72 1.99 7.04
CA VAL A 271 -11.37 2.31 8.32
C VAL A 271 -10.39 3.06 9.22
N ARG A 272 -10.90 4.03 9.97
CA ARG A 272 -10.18 4.67 11.07
C ARG A 272 -10.65 4.13 12.42
N PHE A 273 -9.68 3.79 13.26
CA PHE A 273 -9.89 3.55 14.69
C PHE A 273 -9.03 4.57 15.45
N GLY A 274 -9.68 5.52 16.12
CA GLY A 274 -9.00 6.71 16.63
C GLY A 274 -8.27 7.46 15.51
N ASN A 275 -6.97 7.66 15.69
CA ASN A 275 -6.11 8.36 14.71
C ASN A 275 -5.45 7.42 13.68
N VAL A 276 -5.64 6.10 13.81
CA VAL A 276 -5.00 5.13 12.92
C VAL A 276 -5.94 4.71 11.80
N ARG A 277 -5.49 4.93 10.56
CA ARG A 277 -6.18 4.50 9.34
C ARG A 277 -5.62 3.16 8.85
N LEU A 278 -6.48 2.14 8.82
CA LEU A 278 -6.17 0.79 8.38
C LEU A 278 -6.78 0.51 7.00
N LEU A 279 -6.11 -0.36 6.25
CA LEU A 279 -6.52 -0.85 4.94
C LEU A 279 -6.49 -2.38 4.97
N ASP A 280 -7.53 -3.01 4.42
CA ASP A 280 -7.56 -4.44 4.15
C ASP A 280 -8.37 -4.70 2.87
N ASN A 281 -8.15 -5.84 2.24
CA ASN A 281 -8.91 -6.25 1.08
C ASN A 281 -8.94 -7.77 0.95
N VAL A 282 -9.91 -8.27 0.19
CA VAL A 282 -10.00 -9.69 -0.16
C VAL A 282 -10.50 -9.87 -1.58
N GLU A 283 -9.84 -10.76 -2.32
CA GLU A 283 -10.24 -11.20 -3.65
C GLU A 283 -11.32 -12.30 -3.49
N ILE A 284 -12.45 -12.15 -4.18
CA ILE A 284 -13.60 -13.06 -4.18
C ILE A 284 -13.86 -13.57 -5.60
#